data_AF-W1Y0L7-F1
#
_entry.id   AF-W1Y0L7-F1
#
_cell.length_a   1.000
_cell.length_b   1.000
_cell.length_c   1.000
_cell.angle_alpha   90.00
_cell.angle_beta   90.00
_cell.angle_gamma   90.00
#
_symmetry.space_group_name_H-M   'P 1'
#
loop_
_entity.id
_entity.type
_entity.pdbx_description
1 polymer ?
#
loop_
_entity_poly.entity_id
_entity_poly.type
_entity_poly.pdbx_seq_one_letter_code
_entity_poly.pdbx_strand_id
1 'polypeptide(L)' 'LQQTVKYADQAYDFMRDAAANDAVVLFVGTKKQAADAVKEEAERSGQYYINHRWLGGTLTNWGTIQKRIARLKEIKR' A
#
# COMPACT_ATOMS: atom_id res chain seq x y z
N LEU A 1 5.94 23.50 -12.64
CA LEU A 1 6.52 22.17 -12.31
C LEU A 1 7.60 22.20 -11.24
N GLN A 2 8.27 23.34 -10.95
CA GLN A 2 9.32 23.42 -9.91
C GLN A 2 8.88 22.89 -8.54
N GLN A 3 7.65 23.18 -8.09
CA GLN A 3 7.12 22.65 -6.83
C GLN A 3 6.97 21.13 -6.84
N THR A 4 6.52 20.55 -7.95
CA THR A 4 6.37 19.09 -8.10
C THR A 4 7.70 18.38 -7.96
N VAL A 5 8.76 18.88 -8.61
CA VAL A 5 10.11 18.31 -8.50
C VAL A 5 10.59 18.37 -7.04
N LYS A 6 10.48 19.55 -6.42
CA LYS A 6 10.92 19.73 -5.03
C LYS A 6 10.22 18.78 -4.04
N TYR A 7 8.89 18.62 -4.15
CA TYR A 7 8.16 17.74 -3.25
C TYR A 7 8.37 16.26 -3.59
N ALA A 8 8.61 15.92 -4.86
CA ALA A 8 8.99 14.56 -5.24
C ALA A 8 10.34 14.16 -4.63
N ASP A 9 11.33 15.06 -4.66
CA ASP A 9 12.64 14.81 -4.04
C ASP A 9 12.51 14.60 -2.53
N GLN A 10 11.71 15.44 -1.85
CA GLN A 10 11.44 15.28 -0.41
C GLN A 10 10.75 13.96 -0.07
N ALA A 11 9.77 13.55 -0.87
CA ALA A 11 9.09 12.27 -0.69
C ALA A 11 10.05 11.09 -0.95
N TYR A 12 10.93 11.21 -1.93
CA TYR A 12 11.94 10.21 -2.24
C TYR A 12 12.91 10.02 -1.08
N ASP A 13 13.44 11.11 -0.50
CA ASP A 13 14.34 11.04 0.65
C ASP A 13 13.67 10.36 1.84
N PHE A 14 12.42 10.72 2.16
CA PHE A 14 11.65 10.06 3.22
C PHE A 14 11.47 8.56 2.97
N MET A 15 11.12 8.19 1.73
CA MET A 15 10.91 6.79 1.36
C MET A 15 12.20 5.96 1.42
N ARG A 16 13.34 6.56 1.02
CA ARG A 16 14.66 5.92 1.14
C ARG A 16 14.99 5.63 2.60
N ASP A 17 14.81 6.62 3.46
CA ASP A 17 15.12 6.48 4.89
C ASP A 17 14.15 5.49 5.56
N ALA A 18 12.87 5.47 5.19
CA ALA A 18 11.91 4.49 5.67
C ALA A 18 12.28 3.06 5.24
N ALA A 19 12.66 2.87 3.97
CA ALA A 19 13.09 1.58 3.44
C ALA A 19 14.37 1.08 4.13
N ALA A 20 15.33 1.97 4.44
CA ALA A 20 16.54 1.63 5.18
C ALA A 20 16.26 1.15 6.62
N ASN A 21 15.10 1.49 7.18
CA ASN A 21 14.63 1.05 8.50
C ASN A 21 13.65 -0.14 8.41
N ASP A 22 13.63 -0.87 7.29
CA ASP A 22 12.73 -2.01 7.03
C ASP A 22 11.23 -1.67 7.22
N ALA A 23 10.85 -0.41 6.98
CA ALA A 23 9.47 0.01 7.10
C ALA A 23 8.60 -0.69 6.04
N VAL A 24 7.42 -1.13 6.48
CA VAL A 24 6.41 -1.69 5.59
C VAL A 24 5.57 -0.56 5.00
N VAL A 25 5.52 -0.49 3.67
CA VAL A 25 4.78 0.54 2.94
C VAL A 25 3.57 -0.09 2.25
N LEU A 26 2.40 0.54 2.43
CA LEU A 26 1.17 0.11 1.78
C LEU A 26 0.86 1.00 0.59
N PHE A 27 0.88 0.42 -0.61
CA PHE A 27 0.50 1.11 -1.83
C PHE A 27 -1.02 1.09 -2.00
N VAL A 28 -1.63 2.23 -2.32
CA VAL A 28 -3.10 2.34 -2.42
C VAL A 28 -3.47 3.05 -3.72
N GLY A 29 -4.22 2.36 -4.58
CA GLY A 29 -4.68 2.90 -5.85
C GLY A 29 -5.89 2.15 -6.38
N THR A 30 -7.09 2.61 -6.03
CA THR A 30 -8.36 1.92 -6.37
C THR A 30 -9.01 2.43 -7.66
N LYS A 31 -8.46 3.46 -8.28
CA LYS A 31 -8.95 3.99 -9.56
C LYS A 31 -8.55 3.03 -10.67
N LYS A 32 -9.44 2.80 -11.65
CA LYS A 32 -9.20 1.89 -12.78
C LYS A 32 -7.89 2.18 -13.51
N GLN A 33 -7.53 3.45 -13.68
CA GLN A 33 -6.30 3.87 -14.38
C GLN A 33 -5.02 3.63 -13.57
N ALA A 34 -5.12 3.44 -12.25
CA ALA A 34 -3.98 3.30 -11.35
C ALA A 34 -3.86 1.89 -10.74
N ALA A 35 -4.92 1.08 -10.84
CA ALA A 35 -5.01 -0.20 -10.14
C ALA A 35 -3.92 -1.20 -10.57
N ASP A 36 -3.62 -1.26 -11.86
CA ASP A 36 -2.60 -2.17 -12.39
C ASP A 36 -1.19 -1.66 -12.07
N ALA A 37 -0.92 -0.36 -12.31
CA ALA A 37 0.37 0.24 -12.00
C ALA A 37 0.74 0.14 -10.52
N VAL A 38 -0.22 0.37 -9.62
CA VAL A 38 0.00 0.23 -8.17
C VAL A 38 0.30 -1.20 -7.77
N LYS A 39 -0.40 -2.18 -8.36
CA LYS A 39 -0.14 -3.59 -8.10
C LYS A 39 1.26 -3.98 -8.57
N GLU A 40 1.60 -3.65 -9.82
CA GLU A 40 2.86 -4.02 -10.44
C GLU A 40 4.07 -3.48 -9.66
N GLU A 41 4.05 -2.19 -9.29
CA GLU A 41 5.17 -1.58 -8.58
C GLU A 41 5.28 -2.04 -7.13
N ALA A 42 4.16 -2.34 -6.46
CA ALA A 42 4.17 -2.93 -5.13
C ALA A 42 4.75 -4.35 -5.16
N GLU A 43 4.34 -5.18 -6.12
CA GLU A 43 4.87 -6.54 -6.30
C GLU A 43 6.37 -6.52 -6.65
N ARG A 44 6.79 -5.61 -7.54
CA ARG A 44 8.20 -5.42 -7.92
C ARG A 44 9.08 -4.98 -6.74
N SER A 45 8.53 -4.17 -5.83
CA SER A 45 9.25 -3.71 -4.62
C SER A 45 9.09 -4.65 -3.42
N GLY A 46 8.33 -5.74 -3.54
CA GLY A 46 8.06 -6.68 -2.46
C GLY A 46 7.16 -6.12 -1.34
N GLN A 47 6.41 -5.05 -1.62
CA GLN A 47 5.55 -4.36 -0.67
C GLN A 47 4.07 -4.74 -0.85
N TYR A 48 3.22 -4.33 0.09
CA TYR A 48 1.80 -4.65 0.07
C TYR A 48 0.98 -3.60 -0.68
N TYR A 49 -0.17 -3.99 -1.23
CA TYR A 49 -1.05 -3.07 -1.96
C TYR A 49 -2.55 -3.29 -1.73
N ILE A 50 -3.33 -2.24 -1.99
CA ILE A 50 -4.78 -2.27 -2.16
C ILE A 50 -5.14 -1.55 -3.47
N ASN A 51 -5.58 -2.31 -4.46
CA ASN A 51 -5.91 -1.79 -5.80
C ASN A 51 -7.39 -1.89 -6.20
N HIS A 52 -8.25 -2.45 -5.34
CA HIS A 52 -9.68 -2.61 -5.63
C HIS A 52 -10.56 -1.68 -4.78
N ARG A 53 -10.72 -2.01 -3.49
CA ARG A 53 -11.57 -1.24 -2.57
C ARG A 53 -10.88 -1.11 -1.22
N TRP A 54 -10.70 0.12 -0.78
CA TRP A 54 -10.32 0.41 0.59
C TRP A 54 -11.52 0.25 1.51
N LEU A 55 -11.41 -0.63 2.50
CA LEU A 55 -12.46 -0.80 3.50
C LEU A 55 -12.26 0.22 4.62
N GLY A 56 -13.33 0.92 5.00
CA GLY A 56 -13.30 1.81 6.17
C GLY A 56 -12.83 1.03 7.40
N GLY A 57 -11.87 1.60 8.14
CA GLY A 57 -11.29 0.95 9.32
C GLY A 57 -10.15 -0.04 9.03
N THR A 58 -9.62 -0.11 7.81
CA THR A 58 -8.50 -1.04 7.47
C THR A 58 -7.30 -0.88 8.41
N LEU A 59 -6.91 0.37 8.73
CA LEU A 59 -5.78 0.66 9.63
C LEU A 59 -6.20 0.90 11.09
N THR A 60 -7.45 1.26 11.35
CA THR A 60 -7.91 1.67 12.69
C THR A 60 -8.68 0.59 13.44
N ASN A 61 -9.20 -0.42 12.75
CA ASN A 61 -9.93 -1.55 13.33
C ASN A 61 -9.28 -2.89 12.94
N TRP A 62 -8.01 -3.05 13.34
CA TRP A 62 -7.21 -4.20 12.95
C TRP A 62 -7.77 -5.54 13.45
N GLY A 63 -8.30 -5.58 14.67
CA GLY A 63 -8.87 -6.81 15.24
C GLY A 63 -10.02 -7.39 14.40
N THR A 64 -10.85 -6.54 13.78
CA THR A 64 -11.92 -7.00 12.88
C THR A 64 -11.37 -7.42 11.53
N ILE A 65 -10.39 -6.69 10.99
CA ILE A 65 -9.75 -7.01 9.71
C ILE A 65 -9.02 -8.35 9.78
N GLN A 66 -8.29 -8.63 10.85
CA GLN A 66 -7.60 -9.91 11.06
C GLN A 66 -8.58 -11.09 11.06
N LYS A 67 -9.73 -10.96 11.73
CA LYS A 67 -10.77 -12.00 11.72
C LYS A 67 -11.28 -12.29 10.30
N ARG A 68 -11.47 -11.25 9.48
CA ARG A 68 -11.88 -11.41 8.07
C ARG A 68 -10.79 -12.08 7.22
N ILE A 69 -9.52 -11.74 7.45
CA ILE A 69 -8.39 -12.38 6.76
C ILE A 69 -8.29 -13.86 7.16
N ALA A 70 -8.42 -14.18 8.44
CA ALA A 70 -8.44 -15.57 8.91
C ALA A 70 -9.57 -16.37 8.26
N ARG A 71 -10.78 -15.80 8.25
CA ARG A 71 -11.94 -16.40 7.58
C ARG A 71 -11.71 -16.61 6.08
N LEU A 72 -11.06 -15.68 5.39
CA LEU A 72 -10.70 -15.82 3.98
C LEU A 72 -9.72 -16.99 3.76
N LYS A 73 -8.74 -17.16 4.65
CA LYS A 73 -7.78 -18.28 4.59
C LYS A 73 -8.46 -19.63 4.83
N GLU A 74 -9.43 -19.69 5.73
CA GLU A 74 -10.25 -20.89 5.96
C GLU A 74 -11.06 -21.28 4.73
N ILE A 75 -11.69 -20.31 4.05
CA ILE A 75 -12.52 -20.57 2.86
C ILE A 75 -11.68 -21.00 1.65
N LYS A 76 -10.44 -20.51 1.55
CA LYS A 76 -9.52 -20.87 0.46
C LYS A 76 -8.80 -22.22 0.68
N ARG A 77 -8.98 -22.84 1.84
CA ARG A 77 -8.46 -24.17 2.16
C ARG A 77 -9.42 -25.25 1.67
#